data_AF-A0A938UIR1-F1
#
_entry.id   AF-A0A938UIR1-F1
#
_cell.length_a   1.000
_cell.length_b   1.000
_cell.length_c   1.000
_cell.angle_alpha   90.00
_cell.angle_beta   90.00
_cell.angle_gamma   90.00
#
_symmetry.space_group_name_H-M   'P 1'
#
loop_
_entity.id
_entity.type
_entity.pdbx_description
1 polymer ?
#
loop_
_entity_poly.entity_id
_entity_poly.type
_entity_poly.pdbx_seq_one_letter_code
_entity_poly.pdbx_strand_id
1 'polypeptide(L)'
;MPGPTVGNVSKGSFMRKLDLVLNTAATREKFYDRFKAKNADGTWREKVLDVAADMMPLDAEERAHIGRHWFDPYQSWWPKQQPVDIIVRLGVMQIIELVKSPGGDVRGRTVDCYWLNGVDQVRLTALLSPTQVTAILFTPEIPFSDRIPANFAASAEPEPIFTVRHASRGPGEILVKPVEAFCEVVQPLIPRE
;
A
#
# COMPACT_ATOMS: atom_id res chain seq x y z
N MET A 1 20.44 28.58 -0.58
CA MET A 1 19.35 27.67 -1.01
C MET A 1 19.24 26.57 0.03
N PRO A 2 18.08 26.39 0.69
CA PRO A 2 17.87 25.21 1.53
C PRO A 2 17.99 23.96 0.64
N GLY A 3 18.81 23.00 1.07
CA GLY A 3 18.99 21.74 0.35
C GLY A 3 17.69 20.91 0.33
N PRO A 4 17.58 19.90 -0.56
CA PRO A 4 16.43 19.01 -0.56
C PRO A 4 16.28 18.37 0.82
N THR A 5 15.13 18.60 1.44
CA THR A 5 14.76 17.94 2.69
C THR A 5 14.76 16.43 2.45
N VAL A 6 15.57 15.71 3.23
CA VAL A 6 15.63 14.25 3.21
C VAL A 6 14.21 13.75 3.49
N GLY A 7 13.58 13.09 2.52
CA GLY A 7 12.26 12.50 2.72
C GLY A 7 12.33 11.49 3.85
N ASN A 8 11.51 11.66 4.89
CA ASN A 8 11.41 10.67 5.95
C ASN A 8 10.87 9.36 5.33
N VAL A 9 11.73 8.33 5.23
CA VAL A 9 11.30 6.98 4.87
C VAL A 9 10.51 6.44 6.05
N SER A 10 9.19 6.67 6.07
CA SER A 10 8.30 6.16 7.10
C SER A 10 7.64 4.87 6.61
N LYS A 11 7.74 3.82 7.43
CA LYS A 11 7.02 2.58 7.17
C LYS A 11 5.57 2.75 7.59
N GLY A 12 4.67 2.89 6.62
CA GLY A 12 3.22 3.02 6.83
C GLY A 12 2.59 1.78 7.48
N SER A 13 1.39 1.95 8.07
CA SER A 13 0.67 0.91 8.82
C SER A 13 0.53 -0.40 8.04
N PHE A 14 0.12 -0.32 6.77
CA PHE A 14 -0.03 -1.49 5.89
C PHE A 14 1.27 -2.30 5.76
N MET A 15 2.40 -1.63 5.53
CA MET A 15 3.69 -2.33 5.36
C MET A 15 4.15 -2.99 6.66
N ARG A 16 3.91 -2.36 7.82
CA ARG A 16 4.18 -2.99 9.13
C ARG A 16 3.35 -4.25 9.35
N LYS A 17 2.06 -4.22 8.97
CA LYS A 17 1.17 -5.38 9.08
C LYS A 17 1.59 -6.50 8.12
N LEU A 18 2.05 -6.13 6.93
CA LEU A 18 2.59 -7.09 5.96
C LEU A 18 3.86 -7.76 6.50
N ASP A 19 4.77 -7.01 7.13
CA ASP A 19 5.95 -7.59 7.78
C ASP A 19 5.56 -8.65 8.81
N LEU A 20 4.58 -8.38 9.67
CA LEU A 20 4.14 -9.32 10.69
C LEU A 20 3.66 -10.64 10.07
N VAL A 21 2.86 -10.55 9.01
CA VAL A 21 2.35 -11.72 8.28
C VAL A 21 3.49 -12.49 7.61
N LEU A 22 4.44 -11.80 6.98
CA LEU A 22 5.53 -12.42 6.23
C LEU A 22 6.67 -12.94 7.12
N ASN A 23 6.85 -12.42 8.34
CA ASN A 23 7.87 -12.90 9.27
C ASN A 23 7.42 -14.13 10.07
N THR A 24 6.11 -14.34 10.23
CA THR A 24 5.58 -15.51 10.96
C THR A 24 5.37 -16.68 10.01
N ALA A 25 6.07 -17.80 10.22
CA ALA A 25 6.10 -18.93 9.27
C ALA A 25 4.70 -19.47 8.92
N ALA A 26 3.85 -19.74 9.91
CA ALA A 26 2.52 -20.29 9.70
C ALA A 26 1.61 -19.32 8.93
N THR A 27 1.63 -18.03 9.25
CA THR A 27 0.83 -17.02 8.53
C THR A 27 1.38 -16.79 7.14
N ARG A 28 2.71 -16.77 6.96
CA ARG A 28 3.36 -16.62 5.64
C ARG A 28 2.96 -17.74 4.70
N GLU A 29 2.96 -18.99 5.16
CA GLU A 29 2.54 -20.14 4.35
C GLU A 29 1.07 -20.07 3.95
N LYS A 30 0.18 -19.79 4.92
CA LYS A 30 -1.24 -19.59 4.64
C LYS A 30 -1.46 -18.42 3.66
N PHE A 31 -0.72 -17.33 3.80
CA PHE A 31 -0.79 -16.16 2.92
C PHE A 31 -0.37 -16.51 1.50
N TYR A 32 0.75 -17.22 1.35
CA TYR A 32 1.25 -17.71 0.06
C TYR A 32 0.24 -18.65 -0.63
N ASP A 33 -0.33 -19.58 0.12
CA ASP A 33 -1.29 -20.55 -0.42
C ASP A 33 -2.58 -19.88 -0.90
N ARG A 34 -3.06 -18.84 -0.22
CA ARG A 34 -4.19 -18.04 -0.69
C ARG A 34 -3.82 -17.19 -1.90
N PHE A 35 -2.63 -16.59 -1.93
CA PHE A 35 -2.16 -15.80 -3.07
C PHE A 35 -2.01 -16.63 -4.35
N LYS A 36 -1.54 -17.88 -4.23
CA LYS A 36 -1.35 -18.78 -5.37
C LYS A 36 -2.62 -19.53 -5.78
N ALA A 37 -3.67 -19.50 -4.95
CA ALA A 37 -4.88 -20.28 -5.20
C ALA A 37 -5.59 -19.81 -6.49
N LYS A 38 -5.89 -20.77 -7.36
CA LYS A 38 -6.65 -20.56 -8.59
C LYS A 38 -7.95 -21.36 -8.58
N ASN A 39 -8.92 -20.88 -9.35
CA ASN A 39 -10.12 -21.61 -9.73
C ASN A 39 -9.81 -22.62 -10.84
N ALA A 40 -10.77 -23.47 -11.18
CA ALA A 40 -10.61 -24.48 -12.23
C ALA A 40 -10.38 -23.85 -13.63
N ASP A 41 -10.84 -22.63 -13.84
CA ASP A 41 -10.65 -21.85 -15.08
C ASP A 41 -9.28 -21.13 -15.15
N GLY A 42 -8.43 -21.29 -14.13
CA GLY A 42 -7.11 -20.65 -14.07
C GLY A 42 -7.10 -19.20 -13.58
N THR A 43 -8.27 -18.62 -13.25
CA THR A 43 -8.38 -17.31 -12.61
C THR A 43 -7.95 -17.39 -11.15
N TRP A 44 -7.46 -16.28 -10.59
CA TRP A 44 -7.13 -16.21 -9.16
C TRP A 44 -8.39 -16.34 -8.31
N ARG A 45 -8.34 -17.18 -7.28
CA ARG A 45 -9.51 -17.48 -6.43
C ARG A 45 -9.96 -16.26 -5.63
N GLU A 46 -9.02 -15.45 -5.17
CA GLU A 46 -9.25 -14.33 -4.26
C GLU A 46 -8.47 -13.11 -4.73
N LYS A 47 -8.99 -11.89 -4.51
CA LYS A 47 -8.26 -10.65 -4.77
C LYS A 47 -7.18 -10.42 -3.71
N VAL A 48 -6.11 -9.68 -4.05
CA VAL A 48 -5.02 -9.39 -3.10
C VAL A 48 -5.56 -8.71 -1.86
N LEU A 49 -6.44 -7.72 -2.02
CA LEU A 49 -6.99 -6.97 -0.88
C LEU A 49 -7.85 -7.84 0.05
N ASP A 50 -8.59 -8.82 -0.48
CA ASP A 50 -9.44 -9.67 0.35
C ASP A 50 -8.60 -10.64 1.18
N VAL A 51 -7.52 -11.18 0.61
CA VAL A 51 -6.56 -11.99 1.37
C VAL A 51 -5.84 -11.12 2.41
N ALA A 52 -5.39 -9.93 2.00
CA ALA A 52 -4.75 -8.95 2.86
C ALA A 52 -5.62 -8.56 4.05
N ALA A 53 -6.90 -8.22 3.85
CA ALA A 53 -7.80 -7.80 4.91
C ALA A 53 -8.18 -8.92 5.90
N ASP A 54 -8.19 -10.18 5.44
CA ASP A 54 -8.46 -11.32 6.33
C ASP A 54 -7.23 -11.74 7.14
N MET A 55 -6.02 -11.55 6.59
CA MET A 55 -4.78 -12.03 7.22
C MET A 55 -3.98 -10.94 7.93
N MET A 56 -4.17 -9.68 7.55
CA MET A 56 -3.66 -8.52 8.27
C MET A 56 -4.83 -7.89 9.04
N PRO A 57 -4.60 -7.41 10.28
CA PRO A 57 -5.63 -6.71 11.05
C PRO A 57 -5.85 -5.30 10.48
N LEU A 58 -6.39 -5.20 9.27
CA LEU A 58 -6.77 -3.94 8.64
C LEU A 58 -8.11 -3.48 9.21
N ASP A 59 -8.19 -2.24 9.66
CA ASP A 59 -9.48 -1.68 10.01
C ASP A 59 -10.30 -1.35 8.73
N ALA A 60 -11.57 -0.99 8.92
CA ALA A 60 -12.47 -0.72 7.80
C ALA A 60 -12.01 0.49 6.96
N GLU A 61 -11.42 1.51 7.59
CA GLU A 61 -10.97 2.73 6.92
C GLU A 61 -9.72 2.45 6.09
N GLU A 62 -8.74 1.74 6.64
CA GLU A 62 -7.54 1.28 5.94
C GLU A 62 -7.90 0.39 4.75
N ARG A 63 -8.78 -0.60 4.94
CA ARG A 63 -9.23 -1.48 3.85
C ARG A 63 -9.90 -0.68 2.75
N ALA A 64 -10.81 0.23 3.10
CA ALA A 64 -11.51 1.08 2.14
C ALA A 64 -10.53 2.00 1.40
N HIS A 65 -9.56 2.58 2.11
CA HIS A 65 -8.53 3.43 1.54
C HIS A 65 -7.67 2.65 0.52
N ILE A 66 -7.11 1.51 0.92
CA ILE A 66 -6.28 0.70 0.02
C ILE A 66 -7.10 0.20 -1.18
N GLY A 67 -8.33 -0.26 -0.95
CA GLY A 67 -9.23 -0.68 -2.02
C GLY A 67 -9.48 0.41 -3.04
N ARG A 68 -9.93 1.59 -2.57
CA ARG A 68 -10.24 2.73 -3.42
C ARG A 68 -9.01 3.24 -4.18
N HIS A 69 -7.88 3.37 -3.50
CA HIS A 69 -6.76 4.12 -4.04
C HIS A 69 -5.71 3.25 -4.76
N TRP A 70 -5.63 1.95 -4.47
CA TRP A 70 -4.63 1.06 -5.06
C TRP A 70 -5.22 0.08 -6.07
N PHE A 71 -6.41 -0.44 -5.81
CA PHE A 71 -6.97 -1.57 -6.57
C PHE A 71 -8.28 -1.25 -7.31
N ASP A 72 -8.91 -0.09 -7.06
CA ASP A 72 -10.13 0.30 -7.76
C ASP A 72 -9.84 0.69 -9.21
N PRO A 73 -10.50 0.08 -10.21
CA PRO A 73 -10.21 0.33 -11.62
C PRO A 73 -10.56 1.76 -12.09
N TYR A 74 -11.39 2.49 -11.34
CA TYR A 74 -11.86 3.82 -11.69
C TYR A 74 -11.27 4.92 -10.82
N GLN A 75 -11.07 4.64 -9.53
CA GLN A 75 -10.66 5.60 -8.50
C GLN A 75 -9.23 5.37 -7.99
N SER A 76 -8.49 4.39 -8.51
CA SER A 76 -7.09 4.21 -8.14
C SER A 76 -6.25 5.43 -8.49
N TRP A 77 -5.28 5.73 -7.63
CA TRP A 77 -4.28 6.77 -7.88
C TRP A 77 -3.32 6.43 -9.02
N TRP A 78 -3.14 5.14 -9.30
CA TRP A 78 -2.10 4.66 -10.22
C TRP A 78 -2.62 4.49 -11.65
N PRO A 79 -1.75 4.58 -12.67
CA PRO A 79 -2.15 4.47 -14.06
C PRO A 79 -2.96 3.19 -14.33
N LYS A 80 -4.15 3.35 -14.92
CA LYS A 80 -5.09 2.26 -15.24
C LYS A 80 -4.50 1.15 -16.11
N GLN A 81 -3.40 1.43 -16.79
CA GLN A 81 -2.71 0.48 -17.68
C GLN A 81 -1.93 -0.59 -16.91
N GLN A 82 -1.72 -0.43 -15.61
CA GLN A 82 -0.95 -1.40 -14.82
C GLN A 82 -1.86 -2.34 -14.01
N PRO A 83 -1.67 -3.66 -14.10
CA PRO A 83 -2.43 -4.61 -13.30
C PRO A 83 -1.85 -4.69 -11.87
N VAL A 84 -2.17 -3.70 -11.03
CA VAL A 84 -1.59 -3.53 -9.68
C VAL A 84 -1.79 -4.79 -8.81
N ASP A 85 -2.97 -5.42 -8.83
CA ASP A 85 -3.21 -6.69 -8.11
C ASP A 85 -2.20 -7.76 -8.51
N ILE A 86 -1.96 -7.92 -9.82
CA ILE A 86 -1.03 -8.93 -10.35
C ILE A 86 0.41 -8.60 -9.93
N ILE A 87 0.82 -7.34 -10.03
CA ILE A 87 2.17 -6.88 -9.67
C ILE A 87 2.44 -7.17 -8.18
N VAL A 88 1.52 -6.76 -7.31
CA VAL A 88 1.65 -6.97 -5.86
C VAL A 88 1.61 -8.46 -5.54
N ARG A 89 0.69 -9.23 -6.13
CA ARG A 89 0.57 -10.67 -5.92
C ARG A 89 1.86 -11.41 -6.26
N LEU A 90 2.35 -11.23 -7.48
CA LEU A 90 3.54 -11.94 -7.96
C LEU A 90 4.79 -11.50 -7.19
N GLY A 91 4.94 -10.22 -6.88
CA GLY A 91 6.07 -9.74 -6.09
C GLY A 91 6.05 -10.30 -4.66
N VAL A 92 4.89 -10.36 -3.99
CA VAL A 92 4.76 -11.00 -2.67
C VAL A 92 5.09 -12.48 -2.73
N MET A 93 4.59 -13.20 -3.74
CA MET A 93 4.92 -14.62 -3.93
C MET A 93 6.43 -14.80 -4.10
N GLN A 94 7.08 -13.97 -4.91
CA GLN A 94 8.54 -14.00 -5.10
C GLN A 94 9.29 -13.71 -3.79
N ILE A 95 8.85 -12.73 -2.99
CA ILE A 95 9.45 -12.44 -1.67
C ILE A 95 9.39 -13.67 -0.77
N ILE A 96 8.25 -14.35 -0.71
CA ILE A 96 8.08 -15.55 0.11
C ILE A 96 8.99 -16.69 -0.36
N GLU A 97 9.13 -16.88 -1.68
CA GLU A 97 10.06 -17.88 -2.25
C GLU A 97 11.53 -17.56 -1.94
N LEU A 98 11.92 -16.28 -1.96
CA LEU A 98 13.27 -15.84 -1.58
C LEU A 98 13.58 -16.10 -0.10
N VAL A 99 12.58 -15.98 0.78
CA VAL A 99 12.71 -16.33 2.20
C VAL A 99 12.88 -17.84 2.38
N LYS A 100 12.23 -18.66 1.55
CA LYS A 100 12.26 -20.13 1.62
C LYS A 100 13.48 -20.78 0.94
N SER A 101 14.13 -20.08 0.01
CA SER A 101 15.17 -20.62 -0.87
C SER A 101 16.37 -21.23 -0.09
N PRO A 102 16.72 -22.50 -0.34
CA PRO A 102 17.87 -23.17 0.28
C PRO A 102 19.17 -22.71 -0.39
N GLY A 103 19.91 -21.79 0.23
CA GLY A 103 21.12 -21.23 -0.38
C GLY A 103 22.04 -20.43 0.56
N GLY A 104 21.83 -20.51 1.86
CA GLY A 104 22.70 -19.93 2.90
C GLY A 104 22.22 -20.43 4.25
N ASP A 105 22.74 -19.90 5.35
CA ASP A 105 22.29 -20.12 6.73
C ASP A 105 20.84 -19.60 7.03
N VAL A 106 19.89 -19.88 6.14
CA VAL A 106 18.60 -19.20 5.93
C VAL A 106 17.50 -19.66 6.88
N ARG A 107 17.84 -20.35 7.97
CA ARG A 107 16.88 -20.53 9.06
C ARG A 107 16.70 -19.19 9.77
N GLY A 108 15.79 -18.37 9.27
CA GLY A 108 15.37 -17.13 9.94
C GLY A 108 15.59 -15.83 9.18
N ARG A 109 15.59 -15.82 7.84
CA ARG A 109 15.51 -14.54 7.12
C ARG A 109 14.23 -13.81 7.50
N THR A 110 14.39 -12.55 7.90
CA THR A 110 13.25 -11.66 8.13
C THR A 110 12.83 -10.98 6.83
N VAL A 111 11.60 -10.50 6.78
CA VAL A 111 11.07 -9.66 5.70
C VAL A 111 10.88 -8.25 6.21
N ASP A 112 11.22 -7.27 5.39
CA ASP A 112 11.09 -5.85 5.72
C ASP A 112 10.52 -5.08 4.53
N CYS A 113 9.28 -4.60 4.67
CA CYS A 113 8.50 -4.00 3.60
C CYS A 113 8.50 -2.48 3.68
N TYR A 114 8.82 -1.84 2.56
CA TYR A 114 8.79 -0.39 2.42
C TYR A 114 7.88 0.01 1.27
N TRP A 115 7.31 1.20 1.38
CA TRP A 115 6.61 1.87 0.30
C TRP A 115 7.38 3.14 -0.06
N LEU A 116 7.78 3.27 -1.32
CA LEU A 116 8.39 4.46 -1.87
C LEU A 116 7.54 5.02 -3.02
N ASN A 117 7.26 6.31 -2.98
CA ASN A 117 6.58 7.02 -4.06
C ASN A 117 7.58 7.82 -4.90
N GLY A 118 7.18 8.23 -6.11
CA GLY A 118 8.00 9.07 -6.99
C GLY A 118 8.64 8.35 -8.17
N VAL A 119 8.15 7.16 -8.54
CA VAL A 119 8.56 6.47 -9.78
C VAL A 119 7.45 6.50 -10.83
N ASP A 120 7.73 6.21 -12.10
CA ASP A 120 6.69 6.29 -13.15
C ASP A 120 5.65 5.15 -13.08
N GLN A 121 5.96 4.06 -12.38
CA GLN A 121 5.25 2.79 -12.47
C GLN A 121 5.23 2.02 -11.16
N VAL A 122 4.11 1.36 -10.86
CA VAL A 122 4.01 0.43 -9.74
C VAL A 122 4.92 -0.77 -9.98
N ARG A 123 5.81 -1.05 -9.03
CA ARG A 123 6.75 -2.19 -9.06
C ARG A 123 6.99 -2.68 -7.65
N LEU A 124 7.06 -3.99 -7.44
CA LEU A 124 7.45 -4.59 -6.17
C LEU A 124 8.79 -5.29 -6.36
N THR A 125 9.83 -4.76 -5.74
CA THR A 125 11.20 -5.27 -5.84
C THR A 125 11.61 -5.92 -4.52
N ALA A 126 12.32 -7.04 -4.59
CA ALA A 126 12.93 -7.69 -3.43
C ALA A 126 14.45 -7.59 -3.50
N LEU A 127 15.06 -7.10 -2.43
CA LEU A 127 16.51 -7.10 -2.24
C LEU A 127 16.86 -8.18 -1.22
N LEU A 128 17.71 -9.11 -1.62
CA LEU A 128 18.12 -10.23 -0.78
C LEU A 128 19.44 -9.91 -0.08
N SER A 129 19.47 -10.06 1.24
CA SER A 129 20.68 -10.10 2.06
C SER A 129 20.81 -11.47 2.75
N PRO A 130 21.93 -11.77 3.43
CA PRO A 130 22.08 -13.02 4.17
C PRO A 130 20.96 -13.26 5.20
N THR A 131 20.55 -12.22 5.92
CA THR A 131 19.61 -12.30 7.05
C THR A 131 18.24 -11.68 6.80
N GLN A 132 18.04 -10.97 5.68
CA GLN A 132 16.80 -10.22 5.44
C GLN A 132 16.43 -10.20 3.95
N VAL A 133 15.13 -10.20 3.66
CA VAL A 133 14.57 -9.85 2.36
C VAL A 133 13.89 -8.50 2.50
N THR A 134 14.45 -7.47 1.88
CA THR A 134 13.85 -6.13 1.86
C THR A 134 12.93 -6.00 0.65
N ALA A 135 11.63 -5.88 0.90
CA ALA A 135 10.62 -5.66 -0.12
C ALA A 135 10.34 -4.17 -0.26
N ILE A 136 10.42 -3.62 -1.47
CA ILE A 136 10.11 -2.22 -1.74
C ILE A 136 9.00 -2.16 -2.79
N LEU A 137 7.83 -1.71 -2.38
CA LEU A 137 6.77 -1.31 -3.28
C LEU A 137 7.06 0.11 -3.75
N PHE A 138 7.40 0.25 -5.02
CA PHE A 138 7.51 1.53 -5.69
C PHE A 138 6.16 1.89 -6.31
N THR A 139 5.72 3.13 -6.16
CA THR A 139 4.52 3.66 -6.81
C THR A 139 4.76 5.03 -7.44
N PRO A 140 3.90 5.44 -8.38
CA PRO A 140 3.76 6.85 -8.74
C PRO A 140 3.51 7.76 -7.55
N GLU A 141 3.70 9.05 -7.78
CA GLU A 141 3.34 10.04 -6.76
C GLU A 141 1.83 10.03 -6.55
N ILE A 142 1.43 10.06 -5.28
CA ILE A 142 0.04 10.23 -4.88
C ILE A 142 -0.50 11.55 -5.50
N PRO A 143 -1.75 11.62 -5.99
CA PRO A 143 -2.33 12.88 -6.46
C PRO A 143 -2.20 13.98 -5.40
N PHE A 144 -1.90 15.21 -5.82
CA PHE A 144 -1.69 16.34 -4.89
C PHE A 144 -2.86 16.55 -3.92
N SER A 145 -4.11 16.27 -4.36
CA SER A 145 -5.31 16.35 -3.53
C SER A 145 -5.31 15.42 -2.33
N ASP A 146 -4.56 14.32 -2.39
CA ASP A 146 -4.50 13.29 -1.35
C ASP A 146 -3.13 13.27 -0.64
N ARG A 147 -2.21 14.19 -0.98
CA ARG A 147 -0.95 14.35 -0.25
C ARG A 147 -1.23 15.08 1.06
N ILE A 148 -0.82 14.49 2.17
CA ILE A 148 -0.73 15.22 3.45
C ILE A 148 0.36 16.28 3.26
N PRO A 149 0.07 17.59 3.43
CA PRO A 149 1.06 18.63 3.25
C PRO A 149 2.25 18.41 4.22
N ALA A 150 3.47 18.70 3.77
CA ALA A 150 4.69 18.36 4.51
C ALA A 150 4.76 19.00 5.92
N ASN A 151 4.08 20.15 6.11
CA ASN A 151 3.94 20.82 7.40
C ASN A 151 2.99 20.10 8.38
N PHE A 152 2.05 19.28 7.89
CA PHE A 152 1.17 18.48 8.75
C PHE A 152 1.86 17.22 9.29
N ALA A 153 2.79 16.64 8.53
CA ALA A 153 3.57 15.49 8.99
C ALA A 153 4.52 15.82 10.17
N ALA A 154 4.74 17.12 10.44
CA ALA A 154 5.56 17.64 11.53
C ALA A 154 4.74 18.34 12.63
N SER A 155 3.41 18.42 12.51
CA SER A 155 2.56 19.05 13.52
C SER A 155 2.41 18.13 14.73
N ALA A 156 2.72 18.66 15.92
CA ALA A 156 2.45 18.00 17.21
C ALA A 156 1.04 18.29 17.73
N GLU A 157 0.30 19.20 17.10
CA GLU A 157 -1.04 19.59 17.50
C GLU A 157 -2.10 18.88 16.65
N PRO A 158 -3.15 18.30 17.28
CA PRO A 158 -4.24 17.65 16.57
C PRO A 158 -5.12 18.71 15.89
N GLU A 159 -4.87 18.95 14.60
CA GLU A 159 -5.76 19.77 13.78
C GLU A 159 -6.76 18.88 13.02
N PRO A 160 -8.06 19.22 13.01
CA PRO A 160 -9.03 18.56 12.17
C PRO A 160 -8.72 18.87 10.70
N ILE A 161 -8.27 17.86 9.94
CA ILE A 161 -8.00 17.99 8.52
C ILE A 161 -9.32 17.82 7.76
N PHE A 162 -9.75 18.90 7.11
CA PHE A 162 -10.87 18.86 6.17
C PHE A 162 -10.32 18.69 4.75
N THR A 163 -10.53 17.53 4.13
CA THR A 163 -10.25 17.35 2.71
C THR A 163 -11.49 17.72 1.89
N VAL A 164 -11.42 18.84 1.17
CA VAL A 164 -12.45 19.20 0.17
C VAL A 164 -12.21 18.36 -1.08
N ARG A 165 -13.02 17.32 -1.28
CA ARG A 165 -12.96 16.49 -2.49
C ARG A 165 -13.76 17.14 -3.61
N HIS A 166 -13.08 17.67 -4.61
CA HIS A 166 -13.72 17.94 -5.89
C HIS A 166 -13.95 16.62 -6.62
N ALA A 167 -15.20 16.29 -6.93
CA ALA A 167 -15.51 15.21 -7.86
C ALA A 167 -15.03 15.61 -9.26
N SER A 168 -13.75 15.42 -9.57
CA SER A 168 -13.23 15.65 -10.91
C SER A 168 -13.71 14.52 -11.82
N ARG A 169 -14.71 14.82 -12.65
CA ARG A 169 -15.15 13.93 -13.73
C ARG A 169 -14.27 14.16 -14.96
N GLY A 170 -13.05 13.65 -14.91
CA GLY A 170 -12.16 13.52 -16.07
C GLY A 170 -11.71 14.84 -16.74
N PRO A 171 -10.87 14.74 -17.79
CA PRO A 171 -10.36 15.90 -18.52
C PRO A 171 -11.42 16.44 -19.49
N GLY A 172 -11.92 17.66 -19.22
CA GLY A 172 -12.79 18.40 -20.14
C GLY A 172 -14.04 19.06 -19.53
N GLU A 173 -14.37 18.80 -18.26
CA GLU A 173 -15.58 19.37 -17.65
C GLU A 173 -15.32 20.66 -16.85
N ILE A 174 -16.21 21.62 -17.07
CA ILE A 174 -16.27 22.98 -16.52
C ILE A 174 -16.19 22.93 -14.98
N LEU A 175 -15.47 23.90 -14.40
CA LEU A 175 -15.45 24.20 -12.95
C LEU A 175 -16.86 24.20 -12.36
N VAL A 176 -17.28 23.07 -11.78
CA VAL A 176 -18.51 23.00 -11.00
C VAL A 176 -18.21 23.68 -9.66
N LYS A 177 -19.02 24.68 -9.31
CA LYS A 177 -18.94 25.36 -8.00
C LYS A 177 -19.01 24.32 -6.88
N PRO A 178 -18.19 24.44 -5.82
CA PRO A 178 -18.21 23.51 -4.71
C PRO A 178 -19.61 23.47 -4.11
N VAL A 179 -20.23 22.29 -4.12
CA VAL A 179 -21.46 22.05 -3.36
C VAL A 179 -21.01 21.71 -1.95
N GLU A 180 -21.39 22.53 -0.97
CA GLU A 180 -21.03 22.39 0.46
C GLU A 180 -21.40 21.03 1.09
N ALA A 181 -22.14 20.19 0.38
CA ALA A 181 -22.62 18.89 0.83
C ALA A 181 -21.57 17.75 0.86
N PHE A 182 -20.30 18.00 0.52
CA PHE A 182 -19.25 16.96 0.40
C PHE A 182 -18.00 17.21 1.25
N CYS A 183 -18.14 17.82 2.43
CA CYS A 183 -17.08 17.79 3.44
C CYS A 183 -17.15 16.46 4.20
N GLU A 184 -16.29 15.51 3.83
CA GLU A 184 -16.09 14.28 4.62
C GLU A 184 -15.11 14.61 5.75
N VAL A 185 -15.54 14.45 7.00
CA VAL A 185 -14.65 14.58 8.17
C VAL A 185 -13.75 13.35 8.19
N VAL A 186 -12.48 13.51 7.81
CA VAL A 186 -11.47 12.47 7.99
C VAL A 186 -11.06 12.52 9.47
N GLN A 187 -11.17 11.39 10.17
CA GLN A 187 -10.92 11.31 11.60
C GLN A 187 -9.55 11.93 12.00
N PRO A 188 -9.45 12.53 13.20
CA PRO A 188 -8.18 13.02 13.71
C PRO A 188 -7.15 11.89 13.83
N LEU A 189 -5.93 12.15 13.34
CA LEU A 189 -4.82 11.20 13.25
C LEU A 189 -4.14 10.93 14.61
N ILE A 190 -4.83 10.43 15.64
CA ILE A 190 -4.18 9.81 16.83
C ILE A 190 -5.07 8.68 17.39
N PRO A 191 -4.52 7.52 17.84
CA PRO A 191 -5.26 6.47 18.53
C PRO A 191 -5.87 6.98 19.85
N ARG A 192 -7.11 6.57 20.17
CA ARG A 192 -7.67 6.74 21.52
C ARG A 192 -6.95 5.79 22.49
N GLU A 193 -6.52 6.32 23.64
CA GLU A 193 -5.97 5.55 24.77
C GLU A 193 -6.94 4.48 25.29
#